data_AF-A0A814NQN5-F1
#
_entry.id   AF-A0A814NQN5-F1
#
_cell.length_a   1.000
_cell.length_b   1.000
_cell.length_c   1.000
_cell.angle_alpha   90.00
_cell.angle_beta   90.00
_cell.angle_gamma   90.00
#
_symmetry.space_group_name_H-M   'P 1'
#
loop_
_entity.id
_entity.type
_entity.pdbx_description
1 polymer ?
#
loop_
_entity_poly.entity_id
_entity_poly.type
_entity_poly.pdbx_seq_one_letter_code
_entity_poly.pdbx_strand_id
1 'polypeptide(L)'
;MARYTPAEYHIVIDNSNVFLGGQLIRNEKTGVTEMNPATRVNVGNLTKKIEGGKLNIDIRTRIVGGTKPPENVRVWKEWDSNGYKCMVIDRAATGKESALDDLLHAQILILLRKYEIYNRQQVLVLVTGDGNTNYNRGGFLNVVEIALKDKWNVELWSWKLSLSQRFFEIQKLFPTQLTIKYLDPHRTNITFEERVRQN
;
A
#
# COMPACT_ATOMS: atom_id res chain seq x y z
N MET A 1 24.53 -7.63 25.91
CA MET A 1 23.10 -7.52 25.53
C MET A 1 22.97 -6.42 24.48
N ALA A 2 22.70 -6.76 23.22
CA ALA A 2 22.43 -5.76 22.20
C ALA A 2 21.15 -5.01 22.60
N ARG A 3 21.23 -3.69 22.81
CA ARG A 3 20.06 -2.86 23.05
C ARG A 3 19.18 -2.95 21.80
N TYR A 4 17.99 -3.53 21.94
CA TYR A 4 16.97 -3.49 20.90
C TYR A 4 16.70 -2.02 20.60
N THR A 5 17.14 -1.57 19.43
CA THR A 5 16.82 -0.22 18.96
C THR A 5 15.56 -0.39 18.14
N PRO A 6 14.40 0.12 18.58
CA PRO A 6 13.15 -0.13 17.88
C PRO A 6 13.23 0.44 16.45
N ALA A 7 12.60 -0.23 15.49
CA ALA A 7 12.56 0.25 14.12
C ALA A 7 11.70 1.52 14.00
N GLU A 8 11.86 2.27 12.91
CA GLU A 8 10.98 3.38 12.54
C GLU A 8 10.24 3.02 11.25
N TYR A 9 8.93 3.28 11.24
CA TYR A 9 8.03 2.82 10.18
C TYR A 9 7.49 3.99 9.37
N HIS A 10 7.56 3.83 8.05
CA HIS A 10 7.02 4.77 7.07
C HIS A 10 5.98 4.04 6.23
N ILE A 11 4.71 4.40 6.42
CA ILE A 11 3.58 3.72 5.79
C ILE A 11 3.13 4.52 4.58
N VAL A 12 3.12 3.87 3.42
CA VAL A 12 2.65 4.43 2.16
C VAL A 12 1.64 3.47 1.55
N ILE A 13 0.44 3.97 1.29
CA ILE A 13 -0.69 3.17 0.78
C ILE A 13 -1.12 3.70 -0.58
N ASP A 14 -1.19 2.80 -1.55
CA ASP A 14 -1.88 3.04 -2.80
C ASP A 14 -3.34 2.57 -2.68
N ASN A 15 -4.24 3.52 -2.43
CA ASN A 15 -5.65 3.25 -2.21
C ASN A 15 -6.32 2.65 -3.44
N SER A 16 -5.91 3.04 -4.66
CA SER A 16 -6.49 2.49 -5.89
C SER A 16 -6.18 1.01 -6.03
N ASN A 17 -4.91 0.62 -5.80
CA ASN A 17 -4.50 -0.79 -5.85
C ASN A 17 -5.14 -1.64 -4.73
N VAL A 18 -5.27 -1.09 -3.51
CA VAL A 18 -5.95 -1.78 -2.42
C VAL A 18 -7.44 -1.94 -2.70
N PHE A 19 -8.09 -0.92 -3.24
CA PHE A 19 -9.51 -0.94 -3.57
C PHE A 19 -9.83 -1.92 -4.69
N LEU A 20 -9.15 -1.80 -5.84
CA LEU A 20 -9.36 -2.66 -7.00
C LEU A 20 -8.98 -4.12 -6.72
N GLY A 21 -7.85 -4.36 -6.04
CA GLY A 21 -7.45 -5.71 -5.65
C GLY A 21 -8.43 -6.36 -4.66
N GLY A 22 -9.07 -5.54 -3.80
CA GLY A 22 -10.10 -6.00 -2.86
C GLY A 22 -11.34 -6.54 -3.56
N GLN A 23 -11.65 -6.06 -4.77
CA GLN A 23 -12.79 -6.51 -5.57
C GLN A 23 -12.56 -7.86 -6.24
N LEU A 24 -11.32 -8.34 -6.33
CA LEU A 24 -10.99 -9.62 -6.94
C LEU A 24 -11.24 -10.77 -5.94
N ILE A 25 -12.04 -11.74 -6.37
CA ILE A 25 -12.37 -12.95 -5.62
C ILE A 25 -12.07 -14.15 -6.50
N ARG A 26 -11.33 -15.13 -5.98
CA ARG A 26 -11.11 -16.39 -6.70
C ARG A 26 -12.14 -17.42 -6.26
N ASN A 27 -12.91 -17.91 -7.21
CA ASN A 27 -13.84 -19.00 -6.98
C ASN A 27 -13.03 -20.30 -6.81
N GLU A 28 -13.05 -20.89 -5.62
CA GLU A 28 -12.26 -22.08 -5.32
C GLU A 28 -12.73 -23.32 -6.09
N LYS A 29 -14.00 -23.37 -6.48
CA LYS A 29 -14.58 -24.51 -7.21
C LYS A 29 -14.23 -24.50 -8.69
N THR A 30 -14.26 -23.32 -9.31
CA THR A 30 -14.02 -23.17 -10.75
C THR A 30 -12.60 -22.73 -11.08
N GLY A 31 -11.86 -22.21 -10.09
CA GLY A 31 -10.55 -21.60 -10.27
C GLY A 31 -10.58 -20.22 -10.94
N VAL A 32 -11.76 -19.75 -11.36
CA VAL A 32 -11.98 -18.48 -12.07
C VAL A 32 -11.88 -17.31 -11.09
N THR A 33 -11.30 -16.20 -11.55
CA THR A 33 -11.30 -14.94 -10.79
C THR A 33 -12.47 -14.09 -11.25
N GLU A 34 -13.28 -13.67 -10.29
CA GLU A 34 -14.47 -12.83 -10.47
C GLU A 34 -14.22 -11.48 -9.79
N MET A 35 -14.92 -10.45 -10.27
CA MET A 35 -14.87 -9.11 -9.70
C MET A 35 -16.20 -8.81 -9.00
N ASN A 36 -16.14 -8.48 -7.71
CA ASN A 36 -17.28 -7.99 -6.95
C ASN A 36 -17.15 -6.46 -6.74
N PRO A 37 -17.75 -5.63 -7.63
CA PRO A 37 -17.63 -4.18 -7.57
C PRO A 37 -18.35 -3.56 -6.36
N ALA A 38 -19.21 -4.30 -5.65
CA ALA A 38 -19.83 -3.84 -4.41
C ALA A 38 -18.85 -3.89 -3.22
N THR A 39 -17.72 -4.59 -3.36
CA THR A 39 -16.70 -4.66 -2.32
C THR A 39 -16.09 -3.28 -2.07
N ARG A 40 -16.03 -2.89 -0.81
CA ARG A 40 -15.34 -1.71 -0.27
C ARG A 40 -14.32 -2.13 0.77
N VAL A 41 -13.36 -1.25 1.01
CA VAL A 41 -12.31 -1.42 2.02
C VAL A 41 -12.73 -0.68 3.28
N ASN A 42 -12.68 -1.36 4.42
CA ASN A 42 -12.84 -0.74 5.74
C ASN A 42 -11.50 -0.11 6.14
N VAL A 43 -11.37 1.21 5.98
CA VAL A 43 -10.10 1.92 6.21
C VAL A 43 -9.66 1.76 7.66
N GLY A 44 -10.56 1.94 8.63
CA GLY A 44 -10.22 1.80 10.04
C GLY A 44 -9.71 0.41 10.44
N ASN A 45 -10.24 -0.67 9.87
CA ASN A 45 -9.74 -2.02 10.14
C ASN A 45 -8.47 -2.34 9.36
N LEU A 46 -8.33 -1.81 8.15
CA LEU A 46 -7.11 -1.93 7.36
C LEU A 46 -5.92 -1.25 8.04
N THR A 47 -6.06 -0.01 8.52
CA THR A 47 -5.00 0.73 9.22
C THR A 47 -4.58 -0.01 10.48
N LYS A 48 -5.53 -0.44 11.32
CA LYS A 48 -5.25 -1.28 12.50
C LYS A 48 -4.49 -2.55 12.14
N LYS A 49 -4.77 -3.16 10.98
CA LYS A 49 -4.08 -4.38 10.55
C LYS A 49 -2.65 -4.12 10.07
N ILE A 50 -2.43 -3.06 9.29
CA ILE A 50 -1.10 -2.69 8.77
C ILE A 50 -0.20 -2.19 9.90
N GLU A 51 -0.76 -1.40 10.81
CA GLU A 51 -0.06 -0.81 11.97
C GLU A 51 0.11 -1.79 13.12
N GLY A 52 -0.72 -2.83 13.18
CA GLY A 52 -0.76 -3.81 14.26
C GLY A 52 0.63 -4.36 14.63
N GLY A 53 0.94 -4.31 15.93
CA GLY A 53 2.23 -4.71 16.50
C GLY A 53 3.30 -3.62 16.52
N LYS A 54 3.05 -2.45 15.91
CA LYS A 54 3.93 -1.28 15.95
C LYS A 54 3.44 -0.30 17.03
N LEU A 55 4.36 0.27 17.80
CA LEU A 55 4.00 1.35 18.72
C LEU A 55 3.80 2.65 17.92
N ASN A 56 2.83 3.47 18.32
CA ASN A 56 2.56 4.74 17.62
C ASN A 56 3.79 5.66 17.56
N ILE A 57 4.66 5.62 18.58
CA ILE A 57 5.89 6.42 18.63
C ILE A 57 6.92 6.02 17.56
N ASP A 58 6.81 4.80 17.05
CA ASP A 58 7.71 4.24 16.03
C ASP A 58 7.18 4.49 14.61
N ILE A 59 5.91 4.90 14.44
CA ILE A 59 5.34 5.23 13.13
C ILE A 59 5.61 6.71 12.83
N ARG A 60 6.57 6.97 11.95
CA ARG A 60 7.03 8.32 11.60
C ARG A 60 6.23 8.94 10.46
N THR A 61 5.63 8.13 9.61
CA THR A 61 4.92 8.63 8.43
C THR A 61 3.71 7.75 8.09
N ARG A 62 2.61 8.39 7.73
CA ARG A 62 1.38 7.80 7.20
C ARG A 62 0.94 8.58 5.97
N ILE A 63 1.08 7.99 4.78
CA ILE A 63 0.68 8.58 3.51
C ILE A 63 -0.26 7.62 2.80
N VAL A 64 -1.32 8.15 2.22
CA VAL A 64 -2.20 7.42 1.31
C VAL A 64 -2.41 8.23 0.04
N GLY A 65 -2.29 7.57 -1.11
CA GLY A 65 -2.60 8.16 -2.42
C GLY A 65 -3.76 7.47 -3.09
N GLY A 66 -4.59 8.22 -3.81
CA GLY A 66 -5.63 7.70 -4.70
C GLY A 66 -6.24 8.80 -5.55
N THR A 67 -6.97 8.41 -6.58
CA THR A 67 -7.72 9.37 -7.40
C THR A 67 -9.05 9.70 -6.72
N LYS A 68 -9.50 10.96 -6.81
CA LYS A 68 -10.81 11.37 -6.29
C LYS A 68 -11.91 11.07 -7.31
N PRO A 69 -12.89 10.19 -7.02
CA PRO A 69 -14.19 10.32 -7.65
C PRO A 69 -14.86 11.57 -7.06
N PRO A 70 -15.54 12.42 -7.86
CA PRO A 70 -16.22 13.64 -7.38
C PRO A 70 -17.15 13.42 -6.17
N GLU A 71 -17.67 12.20 -6.01
CA GLU A 71 -18.74 11.86 -5.07
C GLU A 71 -18.25 11.25 -3.75
N ASN A 72 -16.98 10.82 -3.65
CA ASN A 72 -16.54 9.95 -2.54
C ASN A 72 -15.61 10.66 -1.53
N VAL A 73 -16.08 11.79 -0.97
CA VAL A 73 -15.36 12.55 0.07
C VAL A 73 -15.19 11.73 1.37
N ARG A 74 -16.05 10.73 1.60
CA ARG A 74 -16.11 9.99 2.87
C ARG A 74 -14.87 9.13 3.11
N VAL A 75 -14.36 8.43 2.10
CA VAL A 75 -13.17 7.57 2.25
C VAL A 75 -11.93 8.39 2.65
N TRP A 76 -11.77 9.58 2.07
CA TRP A 76 -10.67 10.48 2.40
C TRP A 76 -10.77 11.05 3.81
N LYS A 77 -11.98 11.38 4.27
CA LYS A 77 -12.22 11.74 5.68
C LYS A 77 -11.89 10.58 6.62
N GLU A 78 -12.19 9.35 6.22
CA GLU A 78 -11.86 8.17 7.03
C GLU A 78 -10.35 7.97 7.14
N TRP A 79 -9.61 8.08 6.03
CA TRP A 79 -8.14 8.06 6.05
C TRP A 79 -7.55 9.17 6.94
N ASP A 80 -8.03 10.40 6.80
CA ASP A 80 -7.60 11.54 7.61
C ASP A 80 -7.88 11.31 9.11
N SER A 81 -9.06 10.80 9.46
CA SER A 81 -9.43 10.45 10.84
C SER A 81 -8.56 9.33 11.44
N ASN A 82 -7.90 8.52 10.61
CA ASN A 82 -6.92 7.51 11.02
C ASN A 82 -5.47 8.05 10.99
N GLY A 83 -5.28 9.35 10.80
CA GLY A 83 -3.98 10.02 10.85
C GLY A 83 -3.14 9.91 9.57
N TYR A 84 -3.76 9.57 8.42
CA TYR A 84 -3.06 9.49 7.14
C TYR A 84 -3.12 10.83 6.40
N LYS A 85 -1.95 11.30 5.95
CA LYS A 85 -1.89 12.41 5.00
C LYS A 85 -2.40 11.92 3.64
N CYS A 86 -3.54 12.45 3.22
CA CYS A 86 -4.17 12.11 1.95
C CYS A 86 -3.54 12.90 0.80
N MET A 87 -3.02 12.18 -0.20
CA MET A 87 -2.52 12.73 -1.46
C MET A 87 -3.49 12.39 -2.56
N VAL A 88 -4.32 13.36 -2.91
CA VAL A 88 -5.46 13.14 -3.79
C VAL A 88 -5.30 14.02 -5.02
N ILE A 89 -5.44 13.42 -6.19
CA ILE A 89 -5.44 14.13 -7.47
C ILE A 89 -6.82 13.95 -8.10
N ASP A 90 -7.34 15.02 -8.71
CA ASP A 90 -8.56 14.93 -9.50
C ASP A 90 -8.31 14.01 -10.71
N ARG A 91 -9.30 13.16 -11.00
CA ARG A 91 -9.20 12.23 -12.12
C ARG A 91 -9.21 13.05 -13.42
N ALA A 92 -8.10 13.04 -14.16
CA ALA A 92 -8.02 13.73 -15.45
C ALA A 92 -9.11 13.18 -16.40
N ALA A 93 -9.68 14.04 -17.26
CA ALA A 93 -10.71 13.65 -18.24
C ALA A 93 -10.26 12.51 -19.19
N THR A 94 -8.95 12.28 -19.30
CA THR A 94 -8.33 11.22 -20.11
C THR A 94 -8.21 9.87 -19.39
N GLY A 95 -8.63 9.76 -18.13
CA GLY A 95 -8.71 8.49 -17.39
C GLY A 95 -7.38 7.88 -16.96
N LYS A 96 -6.23 8.51 -17.23
CA LYS A 96 -4.91 8.01 -16.82
C LYS A 96 -4.56 8.42 -15.40
N GLU A 97 -4.39 7.44 -14.51
CA GLU A 97 -3.94 7.60 -13.11
C GLU A 97 -2.43 7.87 -12.98
N SER A 98 -1.72 8.08 -14.09
CA SER A 98 -0.25 8.15 -14.15
C SER A 98 0.42 9.18 -13.23
N ALA A 99 -0.26 10.27 -12.86
CA ALA A 99 0.34 11.31 -12.04
C ALA A 99 0.36 11.00 -10.53
N LEU A 100 -0.54 10.11 -10.07
CA LEU A 100 -0.62 9.77 -8.66
C LEU A 100 0.50 8.82 -8.24
N ASP A 101 0.77 7.81 -9.06
CA ASP A 101 1.85 6.86 -8.80
C ASP A 101 3.19 7.60 -8.72
N ASP A 102 3.43 8.52 -9.66
CA ASP A 102 4.62 9.40 -9.66
C ASP A 102 4.73 10.23 -8.38
N LEU A 103 3.61 10.74 -7.86
CA LEU A 103 3.57 11.49 -6.61
C LEU A 103 3.93 10.61 -5.41
N LEU A 104 3.39 9.38 -5.34
CA LEU A 104 3.72 8.42 -4.30
C LEU A 104 5.18 7.96 -4.37
N HIS A 105 5.69 7.68 -5.58
CA HIS A 105 7.10 7.38 -5.81
C HIS A 105 7.99 8.52 -5.30
N ALA A 106 7.67 9.77 -5.64
CA ALA A 106 8.40 10.94 -5.20
C ALA A 106 8.39 11.08 -3.67
N GLN A 107 7.25 10.85 -3.00
CA GLN A 107 7.20 10.86 -1.54
C GLN A 107 8.10 9.77 -0.93
N ILE A 108 8.08 8.56 -1.47
CA ILE A 108 8.94 7.47 -0.99
C ILE A 108 10.41 7.90 -1.11
N LEU A 109 10.83 8.42 -2.26
CA LEU A 109 12.20 8.90 -2.45
C LEU A 109 12.59 10.02 -1.48
N ILE A 110 11.68 10.97 -1.22
CA ILE A 110 11.89 12.03 -0.22
C ILE A 110 12.08 11.41 1.18
N LEU A 111 11.29 10.40 1.54
CA LEU A 111 11.43 9.71 2.83
C LEU A 111 12.78 9.01 2.95
N LEU A 112 13.17 8.25 1.92
CA LEU A 112 14.46 7.54 1.90
C LEU A 112 15.63 8.51 2.13
N ARG A 113 15.62 9.67 1.46
CA ARG A 113 16.65 10.70 1.63
C ARG A 113 16.57 11.39 2.99
N LYS A 114 15.37 11.73 3.45
CA LYS A 114 15.17 12.42 4.73
C LYS A 114 15.67 11.61 5.92
N TYR A 115 15.57 10.28 5.85
CA TYR A 115 15.91 9.39 6.97
C TYR A 115 17.21 8.57 6.74
N GLU A 116 18.02 8.91 5.74
CA GLU A 116 19.26 8.21 5.38
C GLU A 116 20.32 8.16 6.52
N ILE A 117 20.40 9.21 7.35
CA ILE A 117 21.47 9.39 8.36
C ILE A 117 21.00 8.95 9.77
N TYR A 118 19.82 8.34 9.91
CA TYR A 118 19.26 8.02 11.22
C TYR A 118 19.82 6.71 11.78
N ASN A 119 20.14 6.69 13.07
CA ASN A 119 20.73 5.53 13.77
C ASN A 119 19.74 4.38 14.04
N ARG A 120 18.48 4.48 13.58
CA ARG A 120 17.45 3.46 13.79
C ARG A 120 17.17 2.73 12.48
N GLN A 121 16.88 1.43 12.57
CA GLN A 121 16.47 0.65 11.40
C GLN A 121 15.19 1.24 10.82
N GLN A 122 15.25 1.62 9.55
CA GLN A 122 14.10 2.15 8.82
C GLN A 122 13.34 1.03 8.12
N VAL A 123 12.01 1.11 8.15
CA VAL A 123 11.10 0.14 7.52
C VAL A 123 10.08 0.88 6.67
N LEU A 124 10.12 0.64 5.35
CA LEU A 124 9.08 1.07 4.43
C LEU A 124 7.94 0.04 4.45
N VAL A 125 6.77 0.45 4.89
CA VAL A 125 5.54 -0.34 4.79
C VAL A 125 4.79 0.15 3.56
N LEU A 126 4.83 -0.64 2.49
CA LEU A 126 4.21 -0.28 1.22
C LEU A 126 2.99 -1.18 0.98
N VAL A 127 1.84 -0.57 0.69
CA VAL A 127 0.61 -1.31 0.41
C VAL A 127 0.23 -1.08 -1.05
N THR A 128 0.62 -2.02 -1.89
CA THR A 128 0.33 -2.04 -3.34
C THR A 128 0.55 -3.46 -3.88
N GLY A 129 -0.14 -3.80 -4.97
CA GLY A 129 0.14 -4.99 -5.76
C GLY A 129 0.93 -4.69 -7.04
N ASP A 130 1.05 -3.41 -7.40
CA ASP A 130 1.58 -3.01 -8.70
C ASP A 130 3.11 -3.12 -8.75
N GLY A 131 3.59 -3.96 -9.65
CA GLY A 131 5.01 -4.12 -9.97
C GLY A 131 5.35 -3.67 -11.39
N ASN A 132 4.49 -2.87 -12.01
CA ASN A 132 4.74 -2.27 -13.30
C ASN A 132 5.95 -1.32 -13.21
N THR A 133 6.71 -1.24 -14.29
CA THR A 133 7.86 -0.34 -14.42
C THR A 133 7.54 0.89 -15.27
N ASN A 134 6.27 1.03 -15.70
CA ASN A 134 5.75 2.12 -16.52
C ASN A 134 6.64 2.43 -17.73
N TYR A 135 7.04 1.40 -18.48
CA TYR A 135 7.96 1.53 -19.63
C TYR A 135 9.30 2.19 -19.25
N ASN A 136 9.89 1.78 -18.12
CA ASN A 136 11.11 2.33 -17.52
C ASN A 136 11.00 3.78 -17.01
N ARG A 137 9.78 4.32 -16.85
CA ARG A 137 9.57 5.63 -16.22
C ARG A 137 9.62 5.58 -14.69
N GLY A 138 9.69 4.39 -14.12
CA GLY A 138 9.70 4.16 -12.69
C GLY A 138 8.35 3.61 -12.20
N GLY A 139 8.43 2.75 -11.20
CA GLY A 139 7.28 2.13 -10.55
C GLY A 139 7.59 1.80 -9.09
N PHE A 140 6.59 1.28 -8.39
CA PHE A 140 6.75 0.85 -7.00
C PHE A 140 7.89 -0.16 -6.81
N LEU A 141 8.12 -1.02 -7.81
CA LEU A 141 9.24 -1.95 -7.82
C LEU A 141 10.59 -1.23 -7.71
N ASN A 142 10.77 -0.11 -8.40
CA ASN A 142 12.03 0.64 -8.41
C ASN A 142 12.29 1.30 -7.06
N VAL A 143 11.28 1.93 -6.45
CA VAL A 143 11.45 2.56 -5.13
C VAL A 143 11.67 1.53 -4.02
N VAL A 144 11.07 0.34 -4.14
CA VAL A 144 11.37 -0.80 -3.25
C VAL A 144 12.83 -1.23 -3.40
N GLU A 145 13.32 -1.39 -4.63
CA GLU A 145 14.71 -1.76 -4.87
C GLU A 145 15.70 -0.72 -4.31
N ILE A 146 15.41 0.58 -4.48
CA ILE A 146 16.23 1.67 -3.92
C ILE A 146 16.24 1.58 -2.39
N ALA A 147 15.07 1.45 -1.74
CA ALA A 147 14.97 1.31 -0.29
C ALA A 147 15.82 0.14 0.24
N LEU A 148 15.74 -1.02 -0.42
CA LEU A 148 16.51 -2.21 -0.04
C LEU A 148 18.02 -1.99 -0.22
N LYS A 149 18.46 -1.33 -1.29
CA LYS A 149 19.87 -0.96 -1.50
C LYS A 149 20.38 0.02 -0.43
N ASP A 150 19.52 0.93 0.01
CA ASP A 150 19.75 1.88 1.11
C ASP A 150 19.66 1.22 2.51
N LYS A 151 19.60 -0.12 2.58
CA LYS A 151 19.54 -0.90 3.85
C LYS A 151 18.27 -0.70 4.66
N TRP A 152 17.20 -0.21 4.03
CA TRP A 152 15.87 -0.26 4.63
C TRP A 152 15.32 -1.69 4.52
N ASN A 153 14.47 -2.04 5.48
CA ASN A 153 13.58 -3.18 5.34
C ASN A 153 12.30 -2.71 4.64
N VAL A 154 11.66 -3.62 3.93
CA VAL A 154 10.39 -3.37 3.24
C VAL A 154 9.36 -4.41 3.68
N GLU A 155 8.22 -3.93 4.19
CA GLU A 155 7.01 -4.73 4.38
C GLU A 155 6.03 -4.41 3.25
N LEU A 156 5.95 -5.30 2.26
CA LEU A 156 5.00 -5.17 1.16
C LEU A 156 3.69 -5.86 1.51
N TRP A 157 2.59 -5.13 1.53
CA TRP A 157 1.24 -5.67 1.71
C TRP A 157 0.47 -5.63 0.40
N SER A 158 -0.13 -6.76 0.02
CA SER A 158 -0.97 -6.85 -1.18
C SER A 158 -2.08 -7.88 -1.03
N TRP A 159 -3.12 -7.74 -1.84
CA TRP A 159 -3.99 -8.85 -2.19
C TRP A 159 -3.21 -9.85 -3.06
N LYS A 160 -3.40 -11.14 -2.83
CA LYS A 160 -2.66 -12.20 -3.54
C LYS A 160 -2.93 -12.20 -5.04
N LEU A 161 -4.16 -11.92 -5.46
CA LEU A 161 -4.56 -11.94 -6.87
C LEU A 161 -4.04 -10.75 -7.68
N SER A 162 -3.72 -9.64 -7.02
CA SER A 162 -3.21 -8.42 -7.67
C SER A 162 -1.70 -8.22 -7.47
N LEU A 163 -1.02 -9.12 -6.76
CA LEU A 163 0.42 -8.99 -6.48
C LEU A 163 1.24 -9.37 -7.72
N SER A 164 2.05 -8.44 -8.21
CA SER A 164 2.99 -8.71 -9.29
C SER A 164 4.06 -9.73 -8.89
N GLN A 165 4.32 -10.69 -9.79
CA GLN A 165 5.34 -11.72 -9.58
C GLN A 165 6.76 -11.16 -9.44
N ARG A 166 7.01 -9.96 -9.98
CA ARG A 166 8.32 -9.28 -9.92
C ARG A 166 8.78 -9.00 -8.49
N PHE A 167 7.86 -8.83 -7.54
CA PHE A 167 8.23 -8.66 -6.14
C PHE A 167 8.89 -9.91 -5.54
N PHE A 168 8.54 -11.11 -6.01
CA PHE A 168 9.22 -12.33 -5.58
C PHE A 168 10.64 -12.43 -6.16
N GLU A 169 10.89 -11.87 -7.33
CA GLU A 169 12.24 -11.78 -7.91
C GLU A 169 13.13 -10.90 -7.03
N ILE A 170 12.63 -9.73 -6.62
CA ILE A 170 13.33 -8.85 -5.67
C ILE A 170 13.50 -9.51 -4.31
N GLN A 171 12.48 -10.24 -3.82
CA GLN A 171 12.57 -10.94 -2.54
C GLN A 171 13.68 -12.00 -2.53
N LYS A 172 13.90 -12.70 -3.64
CA LYS A 172 15.03 -13.65 -3.77
C LYS A 172 16.39 -12.97 -3.64
N LEU A 173 16.51 -11.72 -4.10
CA LEU A 173 17.73 -10.92 -3.99
C LEU A 173 17.92 -10.33 -2.58
N PHE A 174 16.82 -10.04 -1.87
CA PHE A 174 16.82 -9.41 -0.55
C PHE A 174 15.96 -10.19 0.47
N PRO A 175 16.26 -11.48 0.74
CA PRO A 175 15.35 -12.39 1.46
C PRO A 175 15.11 -12.02 2.92
N THR A 176 16.05 -11.30 3.55
CA THR A 176 15.95 -10.86 4.94
C THR A 176 15.39 -9.44 5.09
N GLN A 177 15.39 -8.65 4.02
CA GLN A 177 14.97 -7.24 4.05
C GLN A 177 13.57 -7.04 3.44
N LEU A 178 13.14 -7.84 2.46
CA LEU A 178 11.81 -7.75 1.86
C LEU A 178 10.87 -8.84 2.39
N THR A 179 9.84 -8.42 3.12
CA THR A 179 8.76 -9.30 3.60
C THR A 179 7.47 -9.00 2.86
N ILE A 180 6.88 -10.01 2.23
CA ILE A 180 5.58 -9.92 1.57
C ILE A 180 4.51 -10.44 2.54
N LYS A 181 3.45 -9.64 2.77
CA LYS A 181 2.31 -9.96 3.64
C LYS A 181 1.01 -9.87 2.85
N TYR A 182 0.11 -10.81 3.09
CA TYR A 182 -1.16 -10.86 2.36
C TYR A 182 -2.31 -10.22 3.15
N LEU A 183 -3.17 -9.51 2.43
CA LEU A 183 -4.43 -8.97 2.96
C LEU A 183 -5.54 -10.03 3.01
N ASP A 184 -5.45 -11.08 2.19
CA ASP A 184 -6.48 -12.12 2.04
C ASP A 184 -6.90 -12.81 3.36
N PRO A 185 -5.99 -13.19 4.28
CA PRO A 185 -6.38 -13.78 5.56
C PRO A 185 -7.22 -12.85 6.46
N HIS A 186 -7.31 -11.58 6.11
CA HIS A 186 -8.02 -10.55 6.87
C HIS A 186 -9.24 -9.99 6.12
N ARG A 187 -9.54 -10.51 4.92
CA ARG A 187 -10.56 -9.98 4.00
C ARG A 187 -11.90 -9.71 4.68
N THR A 188 -12.42 -10.66 5.46
CA THR A 188 -13.70 -10.53 6.16
C THR A 188 -13.74 -9.36 7.15
N ASN A 189 -12.59 -8.94 7.68
CA ASN A 189 -12.49 -7.86 8.64
C ASN A 189 -12.15 -6.51 7.98
N ILE A 190 -11.43 -6.52 6.86
CA ILE A 190 -10.94 -5.30 6.19
C ILE A 190 -11.74 -4.92 4.95
N THR A 191 -12.75 -5.71 4.57
CA THR A 191 -13.68 -5.40 3.48
C THR A 191 -15.13 -5.52 3.93
N PHE A 192 -16.03 -4.84 3.23
CA PHE A 192 -17.47 -4.95 3.39
C PHE A 192 -18.15 -4.75 2.03
N GLU A 193 -19.38 -5.26 1.87
CA GLU A 193 -20.18 -4.98 0.69
C GLU A 193 -21.04 -3.74 0.90
N GLU A 194 -20.91 -2.75 0.04
CA GLU A 194 -21.80 -1.59 0.04
C GLU A 194 -23.12 -2.00 -0.62
N ARG A 195 -24.19 -2.04 0.17
CA ARG A 195 -25.54 -2.29 -0.36
C ARG A 195 -25.90 -1.17 -1.32
N VAL A 196 -26.17 -1.52 -2.57
CA VAL A 196 -26.78 -0.60 -3.54
C VAL A 196 -28.12 -0.16 -2.93
N ARG A 197 -28.29 1.15 -2.69
CA ARG A 197 -29.62 1.67 -2.39
C ARG A 197 -30.48 1.39 -3.63
N GLN A 198 -31.44 0.49 -3.51
CA GLN A 198 -32.55 0.44 -4.45
C GLN A 198 -33.30 1.76 -4.29
N ASN A 199 -33.29 2.58 -5.35
CA ASN A 199 -34.11 3.78 -5.43
C ASN A 199 -35.59 3.42 -5.41
#